data_AF-A0A7Y3V4V4-F1
#
_entry.id   AF-A0A7Y3V4V4-F1
#
_cell.length_a   1.000
_cell.length_b   1.000
_cell.length_c   1.000
_cell.angle_alpha   90.00
_cell.angle_beta   90.00
_cell.angle_gamma   90.00
#
_symmetry.space_group_name_H-M   'P 1'
#
loop_
_entity.id
_entity.type
_entity.pdbx_description
1 polymer ?
#
loop_
_entity_poly.entity_id
_entity_poly.type
_entity_poly.pdbx_seq_one_letter_code
_entity_poly.pdbx_strand_id
1 'polypeptide(L)'
;MNQKRKTKEELSGANRVLRKVKTTREQIVAEYLTGNYTYRELGLKYDIPFRSICDWVLEYQGRKPTWREKMKRKREKETGMQEPELPNEVKLLQKELKKQQLHNKLLEEIINIANKETGTDWKKKLGTKQ
;
A
#
# COMPACT_ATOMS: atom_id res chain seq x y z
N MET A 1 -17.75 59.46 32.74
CA MET A 1 -17.96 58.13 33.37
C MET A 1 -19.30 57.62 32.84
N ASN A 2 -19.44 56.52 32.12
CA ASN A 2 -19.01 55.19 32.48
C ASN A 2 -18.95 54.31 31.21
N GLN A 3 -18.01 53.39 31.20
CA GLN A 3 -17.55 52.63 30.04
C GLN A 3 -18.61 51.63 29.54
N LYS A 4 -18.86 51.63 28.22
CA LYS A 4 -19.67 50.61 27.52
C LYS A 4 -19.05 49.22 27.76
N ARG A 5 -19.79 48.35 28.45
CA ARG A 5 -19.45 46.93 28.60
C ARG A 5 -19.61 46.26 27.25
N LYS A 6 -18.50 45.95 26.57
CA LYS A 6 -18.50 45.10 25.37
C LYS A 6 -18.98 43.69 25.75
N THR A 7 -19.95 43.17 25.01
CA THR A 7 -20.51 41.83 25.17
C THR A 7 -19.50 40.78 24.72
N LYS A 8 -19.52 39.61 25.38
CA LYS A 8 -18.55 38.49 25.19
C LYS A 8 -18.45 37.95 23.76
N GLU A 9 -19.40 38.28 22.88
CA GLU A 9 -19.41 37.86 21.48
C GLU A 9 -18.39 38.63 20.62
N GLU A 10 -18.13 39.91 20.91
CA GLU A 10 -17.18 40.73 20.13
C GLU A 10 -15.72 40.31 20.35
N LEU A 11 -15.39 39.73 21.50
CA LEU A 11 -14.04 39.22 21.81
C LEU A 11 -13.78 37.82 21.21
N SER A 12 -14.83 37.07 20.88
CA SER A 12 -14.74 35.73 20.30
C SER A 12 -14.49 35.77 18.77
N GLY A 13 -15.09 36.75 18.08
CA GLY A 13 -14.96 36.91 16.63
C GLY A 13 -13.59 37.41 16.15
N ALA A 14 -12.84 38.12 16.99
CA ALA A 14 -11.57 38.74 16.59
C ALA A 14 -10.39 37.75 16.46
N ASN A 15 -10.47 36.57 17.05
CA ASN A 15 -9.37 35.59 17.03
C ASN A 15 -9.40 34.62 15.84
N ARG A 16 -10.41 34.68 14.97
CA ARG A 16 -10.55 33.75 13.83
C ARG A 16 -9.70 34.13 12.61
N VAL A 17 -9.16 35.35 12.57
CA VAL A 17 -8.43 35.89 11.40
C VAL A 17 -6.91 35.81 11.60
N LEU A 18 -6.42 35.07 12.59
CA LEU A 18 -4.99 34.86 12.77
C LEU A 18 -4.50 33.70 11.90
N ARG A 19 -4.03 34.09 10.72
CA ARG A 19 -2.96 33.44 9.93
C ARG A 19 -2.73 31.96 10.27
N LYS A 20 -3.40 31.07 9.53
CA LYS A 20 -2.87 29.72 9.31
C LYS A 20 -1.58 29.84 8.52
N VAL A 21 -0.47 30.06 9.22
CA VAL A 21 0.85 29.72 8.72
C VAL A 21 0.76 28.24 8.34
N LYS A 22 1.10 27.90 7.09
CA LYS A 22 1.18 26.50 6.66
C LYS A 22 2.34 25.85 7.43
N THR A 23 2.09 25.43 8.66
CA THR A 23 3.04 24.63 9.43
C THR A 23 3.04 23.25 8.82
N THR A 24 4.18 22.86 8.25
CA THR A 24 4.32 21.56 7.60
C THR A 24 4.19 20.48 8.67
N ARG A 25 3.49 19.39 8.36
CA ARG A 25 3.31 18.25 9.28
C ARG A 25 4.63 17.76 9.87
N GLU A 26 5.69 17.82 9.07
CA GLU A 26 7.07 17.47 9.41
C GLU A 26 7.66 18.36 10.50
N GLN A 27 7.34 19.66 10.53
CA GLN A 27 7.83 20.58 11.58
C GLN A 27 7.22 20.23 12.94
N ILE A 28 5.93 19.88 12.95
CA ILE A 28 5.22 19.49 14.18
C ILE A 28 5.77 18.15 14.70
N VAL A 29 6.03 17.20 13.79
CA VAL A 29 6.66 15.92 14.15
C VAL A 29 8.10 16.13 14.65
N ALA A 30 8.87 17.02 14.03
CA ALA A 30 10.23 17.35 14.47
C ALA A 30 10.23 18.01 15.87
N GLU A 31 9.36 18.99 16.11
CA GLU A 31 9.19 19.61 17.43
C GLU A 31 8.82 18.58 18.50
N TYR A 32 7.93 17.64 18.17
CA TYR A 32 7.61 16.52 19.05
C TYR A 32 8.82 15.61 19.33
N LEU A 33 9.56 15.23 18.29
CA LEU A 33 10.74 14.36 18.42
C LEU A 33 11.89 15.03 19.17
N THR A 34 12.01 16.35 19.11
CA THR A 34 12.97 17.11 19.93
C THR A 34 12.64 17.12 21.43
N GLY A 35 11.46 16.62 21.83
CA GLY A 35 11.07 16.46 23.24
C GLY A 35 10.62 17.73 23.94
N ASN A 36 10.43 18.83 23.19
CA ASN A 36 10.11 20.14 23.76
C ASN A 36 8.63 20.32 24.15
N TYR A 37 7.73 19.51 23.59
CA TYR A 37 6.29 19.66 23.78
C TYR A 37 5.57 18.32 23.80
N THR A 38 4.53 18.25 24.64
CA THR A 38 3.57 17.15 24.61
C THR A 38 2.56 17.31 23.46
N TYR A 39 1.90 16.21 23.05
CA TYR A 39 0.85 16.24 22.03
C TYR A 39 -0.26 17.25 22.32
N ARG A 40 -0.56 17.48 23.61
CA ARG A 40 -1.63 18.40 24.05
C ARG A 40 -1.20 19.86 23.91
N GLU A 41 0.06 20.16 24.22
CA GLU A 41 0.62 21.50 24.07
C GLU A 41 0.80 21.88 22.60
N LEU A 42 1.26 20.94 21.76
CA LEU A 42 1.32 21.13 20.30
C LEU A 42 -0.07 21.33 19.70
N GLY A 43 -1.07 20.59 20.20
CA GLY A 43 -2.45 20.73 19.74
C GLY A 43 -3.03 22.11 20.05
N LEU A 44 -2.70 22.69 21.21
CA LEU A 44 -3.11 24.06 21.57
C LEU A 44 -2.33 25.12 20.80
N LYS A 45 -1.03 24.91 20.57
CA LYS A 45 -0.15 25.85 19.85
C LYS A 45 -0.52 25.97 18.37
N TYR A 46 -0.90 24.87 17.74
CA TYR A 46 -1.18 24.79 16.31
C TYR A 46 -2.68 24.65 15.96
N ASP A 47 -3.56 24.61 16.96
CA ASP A 47 -5.01 24.34 16.81
C ASP A 47 -5.29 23.05 16.02
N ILE A 48 -4.49 22.01 16.29
CA ILE A 48 -4.58 20.70 15.63
C ILE A 48 -5.02 19.67 16.67
N PRO A 49 -5.97 18.79 16.35
CA PRO A 49 -6.33 17.71 17.25
C PRO A 49 -5.13 16.80 17.51
N PHE A 50 -4.87 16.50 18.79
CA PHE A 50 -3.76 15.64 19.23
C PHE A 50 -3.71 14.29 18.48
N ARG A 51 -4.88 13.75 18.08
CA ARG A 51 -5.01 12.51 17.30
C ARG A 51 -4.26 12.60 15.96
N SER A 52 -4.37 13.73 15.26
CA SER A 52 -3.69 13.95 13.98
C SER A 52 -2.19 14.02 14.16
N ILE A 53 -1.71 14.62 15.25
CA ILE A 53 -0.27 14.68 15.56
C ILE A 53 0.25 13.27 15.86
N CYS A 54 -0.46 12.48 16.67
CA CYS A 54 -0.12 11.07 16.90
C CYS A 54 -0.07 10.27 15.59
N ASP A 55 -1.05 10.45 14.71
CA ASP A 55 -1.10 9.74 13.41
C ASP A 55 0.09 10.11 12.52
N TRP A 56 0.55 11.37 12.54
CA TRP A 56 1.72 11.81 11.78
C TRP A 56 3.03 11.30 12.37
N VAL A 57 3.15 11.29 13.70
CA VAL A 57 4.33 10.71 14.38
C VAL A 57 4.42 9.21 14.09
N LEU A 58 3.31 8.48 14.13
CA LEU A 58 3.27 7.04 13.81
C LEU A 58 3.58 6.76 12.34
N GLU A 59 3.16 7.64 11.44
CA GLU A 59 3.48 7.58 10.02
C GLU A 59 4.98 7.81 9.78
N TYR A 60 5.56 8.80 10.45
CA TYR A 60 6.99 9.09 10.39
C TYR A 60 7.85 7.98 11.00
N GLN A 61 7.41 7.39 12.12
CA GLN A 61 8.09 6.26 12.77
C GLN A 61 7.92 4.93 12.01
N GLY A 62 7.18 4.90 10.89
CA GLY A 62 6.94 3.68 10.12
C GLY A 62 6.09 2.63 10.87
N ARG A 63 5.51 2.98 12.02
CA ARG A 63 4.67 2.08 12.84
C ARG A 63 3.21 2.08 12.41
N LYS A 64 2.83 2.93 11.45
CA LYS A 64 1.49 2.93 10.87
C LYS A 64 1.37 1.72 9.94
N PRO A 65 0.60 0.68 10.32
CA PRO A 65 0.46 -0.49 9.47
C PRO A 65 -0.14 -0.02 8.15
N THR A 66 0.56 -0.33 7.07
CA THR A 66 0.13 0.05 5.73
C THR A 66 -1.25 -0.53 5.45
N TRP A 67 -1.99 0.06 4.51
CA TRP A 67 -3.29 -0.49 4.10
C TRP A 67 -3.16 -1.97 3.69
N ARG A 68 -2.04 -2.34 3.05
CA ARG A 68 -1.68 -3.73 2.72
C ARG A 68 -1.58 -4.62 3.95
N GLU A 69 -0.94 -4.16 5.01
CA GLU A 69 -0.73 -4.93 6.23
C GLU A 69 -2.00 -5.02 7.10
N LYS A 70 -2.82 -3.97 7.11
CA LYS A 70 -4.18 -4.02 7.67
C LYS A 70 -5.06 -5.01 6.94
N MET A 71 -5.01 -5.02 5.60
CA MET A 71 -5.75 -5.98 4.77
C MET A 71 -5.24 -7.40 4.95
N LYS A 72 -3.92 -7.60 5.09
CA LYS A 72 -3.31 -8.90 5.41
C LYS A 72 -3.81 -9.43 6.75
N ARG A 73 -3.75 -8.62 7.82
CA ARG A 73 -4.28 -8.99 9.15
C ARG A 73 -5.79 -9.24 9.17
N LYS A 74 -6.55 -8.48 8.39
CA LYS A 74 -8.00 -8.69 8.24
C LYS A 74 -8.27 -10.02 7.54
N ARG A 75 -7.58 -10.29 6.43
CA ARG A 75 -7.65 -11.56 5.72
C ARG A 75 -7.23 -12.73 6.62
N GLU A 76 -6.12 -12.63 7.35
CA GLU A 76 -5.67 -13.65 8.30
C GLU A 76 -6.70 -13.94 9.41
N LYS A 77 -7.40 -12.92 9.91
CA LYS A 77 -8.48 -13.09 10.90
C LYS A 77 -9.76 -13.69 10.30
N GLU A 78 -10.08 -13.32 9.07
CA GLU A 78 -11.24 -13.85 8.33
C GLU A 78 -10.98 -15.28 7.83
N THR A 79 -9.74 -15.63 7.55
CA THR A 79 -9.28 -16.97 7.14
C THR A 79 -9.03 -17.87 8.36
N GLY A 80 -9.75 -17.66 9.46
CA GLY A 80 -9.68 -18.46 10.70
C GLY A 80 -10.09 -19.93 10.55
N MET A 81 -10.27 -20.43 9.33
CA MET A 81 -10.31 -21.84 8.98
C MET A 81 -9.11 -22.09 8.10
N GLN A 82 -8.19 -22.95 8.55
CA GLN A 82 -7.03 -23.39 7.79
C GLN A 82 -7.51 -24.03 6.48
N GLU A 83 -7.59 -23.24 5.42
CA GLU A 83 -7.47 -23.78 4.07
C GLU A 83 -6.05 -24.35 4.01
N PRO A 84 -5.86 -25.64 3.71
CA PRO A 84 -4.52 -26.18 3.56
C PRO A 84 -3.88 -25.41 2.41
N GLU A 85 -3.01 -24.45 2.77
CA GLU A 85 -2.16 -23.72 1.85
C GLU A 85 -1.58 -24.77 0.91
N LEU A 86 -2.08 -24.82 -0.34
CA LEU A 86 -1.58 -25.77 -1.32
C LEU A 86 -0.05 -25.67 -1.26
N PRO A 87 0.66 -26.78 -0.98
CA PRO A 87 2.08 -26.74 -0.66
C PRO A 87 2.78 -25.89 -1.70
N ASN A 88 3.70 -25.02 -1.24
CA ASN A 88 4.40 -24.09 -2.13
C ASN A 88 5.02 -24.84 -3.34
N GLU A 89 5.44 -26.08 -3.10
CA GLU A 89 5.88 -27.05 -4.11
C GLU A 89 4.83 -27.34 -5.19
N VAL A 90 3.58 -27.61 -4.83
CA VAL A 90 2.49 -27.85 -5.80
C VAL A 90 2.25 -26.62 -6.67
N LYS A 91 2.30 -25.41 -6.10
CA LYS A 91 2.15 -24.15 -6.86
C LYS A 91 3.32 -23.94 -7.83
N LEU A 92 4.54 -24.28 -7.42
CA LEU A 92 5.73 -24.22 -8.28
C LEU A 92 5.65 -25.24 -9.41
N LEU A 93 5.30 -26.49 -9.09
CA LEU A 93 5.13 -27.57 -10.05
C LEU A 93 4.04 -27.25 -11.08
N GLN A 94 2.91 -26.65 -10.66
CA GLN A 94 1.86 -26.21 -11.58
C GLN A 94 2.35 -25.14 -12.57
N LYS A 95 3.18 -24.19 -12.10
CA LYS A 95 3.77 -23.17 -12.98
C LYS A 95 4.75 -23.79 -13.97
N GLU A 96 5.57 -24.72 -13.52
CA GLU A 96 6.54 -25.41 -14.37
C GLU A 96 5.85 -26.27 -15.43
N LEU A 97 4.82 -27.02 -15.02
CA LEU A 97 3.98 -27.80 -15.93
C LEU A 97 3.36 -26.90 -17.00
N LYS A 98 2.79 -25.75 -16.61
CA LYS A 98 2.20 -24.79 -17.55
C LYS A 98 3.25 -24.23 -18.53
N LYS A 99 4.47 -23.97 -18.06
CA LYS A 99 5.58 -23.53 -18.91
C LYS A 99 5.97 -24.60 -19.94
N GLN A 100 6.07 -25.86 -19.52
CA GLN A 100 6.39 -26.98 -20.40
C GLN A 100 5.28 -27.22 -21.44
N GLN A 101 4.02 -27.16 -21.04
CA GLN A 101 2.88 -27.27 -21.96
C GLN A 101 2.90 -26.17 -23.03
N LEU A 102 3.21 -24.93 -22.64
CA LEU A 102 3.31 -23.83 -23.59
C LEU A 102 4.49 -24.04 -24.56
N HIS A 103 5.63 -24.51 -24.06
CA HIS A 103 6.79 -24.81 -24.89
C HIS A 103 6.48 -25.89 -25.93
N ASN A 104 5.86 -27.00 -25.49
CA ASN A 104 5.44 -28.07 -26.38
C ASN A 104 4.46 -27.58 -27.45
N LYS A 105 3.45 -26.80 -27.04
CA LYS A 105 2.49 -26.20 -27.98
C LYS A 105 3.16 -25.28 -29.00
N LEU A 106 4.12 -24.47 -28.57
CA LEU A 106 4.89 -23.62 -29.48
C LEU A 106 5.69 -24.44 -30.48
N LEU A 107 6.38 -25.48 -30.01
CA LEU A 107 7.11 -26.40 -30.88
C LEU A 107 6.18 -27.00 -31.92
N GLU A 108 5.01 -27.49 -31.51
CA GLU A 108 3.96 -28.01 -32.40
C GLU A 108 3.45 -26.98 -33.41
N GLU A 109 3.33 -25.71 -33.06
CA GLU A 109 2.92 -24.69 -34.03
C GLU A 109 4.02 -24.38 -35.05
N ILE A 110 5.28 -24.30 -34.62
CA ILE A 110 6.43 -24.10 -35.52
C ILE A 110 6.52 -25.25 -36.54
N ILE A 111 6.34 -26.46 -36.02
CA ILE A 111 6.12 -27.71 -36.74
C ILE A 111 5.01 -27.53 -37.79
N ASN A 112 3.82 -27.12 -37.40
CA ASN A 112 2.71 -26.95 -38.35
C ASN A 112 3.01 -25.90 -39.42
N ILE A 113 3.68 -24.79 -39.08
CA ILE A 113 4.08 -23.74 -40.03
C ILE A 113 5.11 -24.29 -41.02
N ALA A 114 6.16 -24.94 -40.55
CA ALA A 114 7.20 -25.52 -41.40
C ALA A 114 6.63 -26.54 -42.39
N ASN A 115 5.67 -27.38 -41.95
CA ASN A 115 4.96 -28.32 -42.82
C ASN A 115 4.21 -27.61 -43.95
N LYS A 116 3.53 -26.49 -43.63
CA LYS A 116 2.77 -25.70 -44.62
C LYS A 116 3.69 -25.03 -45.63
N GLU A 117 4.85 -24.52 -45.20
CA GLU A 117 5.77 -23.79 -46.06
C GLU A 117 6.62 -24.71 -46.96
N THR A 118 7.06 -25.86 -46.45
CA THR A 118 7.93 -26.78 -47.21
C THR A 118 7.18 -27.89 -47.95
N GLY A 119 5.85 -28.00 -47.77
CA GLY A 119 5.03 -29.08 -48.35
C GLY A 119 5.48 -30.49 -47.96
N THR A 120 6.37 -30.60 -46.97
CA THR A 120 7.02 -31.85 -46.54
C THR A 120 6.63 -32.12 -45.10
N ASP A 121 6.13 -33.31 -44.82
CA ASP A 121 5.69 -33.74 -43.49
C ASP A 121 6.90 -34.02 -42.58
N TRP A 122 7.51 -32.97 -42.01
CA TRP A 122 8.73 -33.10 -41.19
C TRP A 122 8.45 -33.86 -39.87
N LYS A 123 7.18 -34.01 -39.48
CA LYS A 123 6.75 -34.86 -38.36
C LYS A 123 7.14 -36.33 -38.55
N LYS A 124 7.17 -36.83 -39.79
CA LYS A 124 7.57 -38.22 -40.11
C LYS A 124 9.09 -38.40 -40.25
N LYS A 125 9.85 -37.31 -40.47
CA LYS A 125 11.31 -37.36 -40.68
C LYS A 125 12.12 -37.41 -39.38
N LEU A 126 11.57 -36.90 -38.27
CA LEU A 126 12.25 -36.89 -36.97
C LEU A 126 12.29 -38.28 -36.29
N GLY A 127 11.38 -39.20 -36.65
CA GLY A 127 11.31 -40.54 -36.07
C GLY A 127 12.22 -41.59 -36.72
N THR A 128 13.15 -41.23 -37.61
CA THR A 128 13.91 -42.21 -38.42
C THR A 128 15.43 -42.14 -38.24
N LYS A 129 15.95 -41.77 -37.07
CA LYS A 129 17.37 -42.02 -36.76
C LYS A 129 17.54 -42.56 -35.34
N GLN A 130 17.95 -43.83 -35.32
CA GLN A 130 18.45 -44.68 -34.23
C GLN A 130 17.40 -45.26 -33.27
#